data_AF-U1PHZ6-F1
#
_entry.id   AF-U1PHZ6-F1
#
_cell.length_a   1.000
_cell.length_b   1.000
_cell.length_c   1.000
_cell.angle_alpha   90.00
_cell.angle_beta   90.00
_cell.angle_gamma   90.00
#
_symmetry.space_group_name_H-M   'P 1'
#
loop_
_entity.id
_entity.type
_entity.pdbx_description
1 polymer ?
#
loop_
_entity_poly.entity_id
_entity_poly.type
_entity_poly.pdbx_seq_one_letter_code
_entity_poly.pdbx_strand_id
1 'polypeptide(L)'
;MDEGPEPISYLSAGDIRDIHELIVESNADTTAGISSPGDIEYTVEHIQESHFSQVPESLHEKAFQLLRLIAANYPFVDGNKRTALMSTRIFYALNGRRFDYNREIKEILKALATG
;
A
#
# COMPACT_ATOMS: atom_id res chain seq x y z
N MET A 1 9.68 26.24 19.22
CA MET A 1 10.42 24.98 19.12
C MET A 1 10.10 24.45 17.75
N ASP A 2 11.10 24.36 16.89
CA ASP A 2 10.96 23.79 15.55
C ASP A 2 10.95 22.27 15.75
N GLU A 3 9.75 21.68 15.88
CA GLU A 3 9.61 20.24 15.80
C GLU A 3 9.91 19.87 14.35
N GLY A 4 11.05 19.21 14.13
CA GLY A 4 11.36 18.60 12.85
C GLY A 4 10.22 17.68 12.39
N PRO A 5 10.20 17.28 11.10
CA PRO A 5 9.10 16.46 10.58
C PRO A 5 8.89 15.21 11.45
N GLU A 6 7.64 14.98 11.86
CA GLU A 6 7.29 13.81 12.66
C GLU A 6 7.77 12.53 11.97
N PRO A 7 8.34 11.57 12.72
CA PRO A 7 8.81 10.31 12.14
C PRO A 7 7.64 9.53 11.56
N ILE A 8 7.77 9.13 10.30
CA ILE A 8 6.76 8.33 9.61
C ILE A 8 6.79 6.89 10.13
N SER A 9 5.63 6.39 10.52
CA SER A 9 5.42 4.97 10.88
C SER A 9 5.03 4.16 9.65
N TYR A 10 5.66 3.00 9.45
CA TYR A 10 5.49 2.18 8.26
C TYR A 10 4.82 0.84 8.57
N LEU A 11 4.17 0.27 7.56
CA LEU A 11 3.79 -1.14 7.55
C LEU A 11 5.00 -1.98 7.17
N SER A 12 5.19 -3.11 7.85
CA SER A 12 6.08 -4.17 7.43
C SER A 12 5.47 -5.02 6.31
N ALA A 13 6.29 -5.83 5.64
CA ALA A 13 5.79 -6.81 4.68
C ALA A 13 4.84 -7.83 5.35
N GLY A 14 5.07 -8.15 6.63
CA GLY A 14 4.18 -8.99 7.43
C GLY A 14 2.81 -8.35 7.59
N ASP A 15 2.75 -7.07 7.99
CA ASP A 15 1.48 -6.36 8.16
C ASP A 15 0.66 -6.34 6.85
N ILE A 16 1.32 -6.17 5.70
CA ILE A 16 0.65 -6.18 4.39
C ILE A 16 0.07 -7.56 4.06
N ARG A 17 0.77 -8.65 4.44
CA ARG A 17 0.27 -10.02 4.27
C ARG A 17 -0.92 -10.29 5.20
N ASP A 18 -0.85 -9.87 6.46
CA ASP A 18 -1.94 -10.03 7.42
C ASP A 18 -3.19 -9.26 6.96
N ILE A 19 -3.01 -8.04 6.42
CA ILE A 19 -4.09 -7.29 5.78
C ILE A 19 -4.70 -8.06 4.61
N HIS A 20 -3.88 -8.71 3.78
CA HIS A 20 -4.36 -9.51 2.67
C HIS A 20 -5.17 -10.73 3.14
N GLU A 21 -4.71 -11.42 4.17
CA GLU A 21 -5.43 -12.55 4.77
C GLU A 21 -6.83 -12.10 5.24
N LEU A 22 -6.93 -10.98 5.94
CA LEU A 22 -8.22 -10.40 6.36
C LEU A 22 -9.12 -10.04 5.15
N ILE A 23 -8.54 -9.61 4.02
CA ILE A 23 -9.30 -9.36 2.78
C ILE A 23 -9.85 -10.66 2.19
N VAL A 24 -9.04 -11.72 2.17
CA VAL A 24 -9.46 -13.05 1.69
C VAL A 24 -10.58 -13.60 2.57
N GLU A 25 -10.40 -13.58 3.89
CA GLU A 25 -11.38 -14.08 4.86
C GLU A 25 -12.72 -13.32 4.77
N SER A 26 -12.69 -12.02 4.51
CA SER A 26 -13.89 -11.19 4.41
C SER A 26 -14.58 -11.24 3.05
N ASN A 27 -14.01 -11.90 2.04
CA ASN A 27 -14.54 -11.91 0.67
C ASN A 27 -14.42 -13.29 0.04
N ALA A 28 -15.51 -14.07 0.09
CA ALA A 28 -15.56 -15.46 -0.39
C ALA A 28 -15.12 -15.66 -1.85
N ASP A 29 -15.26 -14.65 -2.70
CA ASP A 29 -14.86 -14.69 -4.11
C ASP A 29 -13.36 -14.37 -4.34
N THR A 30 -12.58 -14.14 -3.28
CA THR A 30 -11.17 -13.75 -3.38
C THR A 30 -10.29 -14.96 -3.23
N THR A 31 -9.48 -15.22 -4.25
CA THR A 31 -8.54 -16.36 -4.19
C THR A 31 -7.34 -16.00 -3.31
N ALA A 32 -7.07 -16.83 -2.31
CA ALA A 32 -5.91 -16.69 -1.44
C ALA A 32 -4.61 -16.97 -2.18
N GLY A 33 -3.54 -16.27 -1.81
CA GLY A 33 -2.18 -16.66 -2.19
C GLY A 33 -1.27 -15.48 -2.49
N ILE A 34 0.03 -15.71 -2.32
CA ILE A 34 1.09 -14.77 -2.68
C ILE A 34 1.71 -15.25 -4.00
N SER A 35 1.64 -14.40 -5.03
CA SER A 35 2.24 -14.63 -6.35
C SER A 35 3.71 -14.23 -6.38
N SER A 36 4.03 -13.10 -5.74
CA SER A 36 5.37 -12.52 -5.72
C SER A 36 5.65 -11.88 -4.36
N PRO A 37 6.26 -12.63 -3.41
CA PRO A 37 6.63 -12.08 -2.11
C PRO A 37 7.56 -10.87 -2.25
N GLY A 38 8.56 -10.98 -3.15
CA GLY A 38 9.58 -9.95 -3.37
C GLY A 38 9.03 -8.58 -3.72
N ASP A 39 7.85 -8.51 -4.36
CA ASP A 39 7.18 -7.24 -4.65
C ASP A 39 6.62 -6.55 -3.39
N ILE A 40 6.25 -7.33 -2.37
CA ILE A 40 5.84 -6.81 -1.06
C ILE A 40 7.06 -6.22 -0.35
N GLU A 41 8.16 -6.98 -0.29
CA GLU A 41 9.40 -6.51 0.32
C GLU A 41 9.92 -5.24 -0.37
N TYR A 42 10.01 -5.27 -1.71
CA TYR A 42 10.43 -4.12 -2.51
C TYR A 42 9.56 -2.89 -2.26
N THR A 43 8.23 -3.07 -2.13
CA THR A 43 7.33 -1.94 -1.85
C THR A 43 7.67 -1.28 -0.51
N VAL A 44 7.91 -2.07 0.54
CA VAL A 44 8.23 -1.57 1.88
C VAL A 44 9.57 -0.86 1.88
N GLU A 45 10.59 -1.46 1.27
CA GLU A 45 11.91 -0.86 1.13
C GLU A 45 11.82 0.47 0.35
N HIS A 46 11.13 0.48 -0.79
CA HIS A 46 11.01 1.66 -1.66
C HIS A 46 10.33 2.85 -0.99
N ILE A 47 9.33 2.63 -0.13
CA ILE A 47 8.65 3.73 0.57
C ILE A 47 9.43 4.21 1.79
N GLN A 48 10.30 3.37 2.38
CA GLN A 48 11.14 3.73 3.52
C GLN A 48 12.42 4.43 3.08
N GLU A 49 13.06 3.91 2.04
CA GLU A 49 14.37 4.33 1.61
C GLU A 49 14.32 5.26 0.39
N SER A 50 15.06 6.35 0.50
CA SER A 50 15.19 7.38 -0.53
C SER A 50 16.19 6.97 -1.62
N HIS A 51 15.98 5.84 -2.31
CA HIS A 51 17.03 5.27 -3.17
C HIS A 51 17.14 5.80 -4.61
N PHE A 52 16.26 6.70 -5.07
CA PHE A 52 16.34 7.26 -6.43
C PHE A 52 16.01 8.76 -6.47
N SER A 53 16.41 9.42 -7.56
CA SER A 53 16.35 10.88 -7.79
C SER A 53 14.96 11.54 -7.71
N GLN A 54 13.90 10.76 -7.50
CA GLN A 54 12.55 11.22 -7.17
C GLN A 54 12.05 10.42 -5.97
N VAL A 55 12.45 10.87 -4.79
CA VAL A 55 12.11 10.24 -3.52
C VAL A 55 10.67 10.64 -3.16
N PRO A 56 9.79 9.70 -2.80
CA PRO A 56 8.59 10.07 -2.05
C PRO A 56 9.01 10.57 -0.67
N GLU A 57 9.07 11.89 -0.48
CA GLU A 57 9.52 12.52 0.75
C GLU A 57 8.36 12.71 1.72
N SER A 58 7.21 13.11 1.20
CA SER A 58 6.01 13.33 2.00
C SER A 58 5.30 12.02 2.31
N LEU A 59 4.55 12.03 3.43
CA LEU A 59 3.61 10.96 3.78
C LEU A 59 2.69 10.59 2.60
N HIS A 60 2.24 11.59 1.84
CA HIS A 60 1.31 11.40 0.73
C HIS A 60 1.95 10.72 -0.48
N GLU A 61 3.19 11.08 -0.82
CA GLU A 61 3.92 10.42 -1.90
C GLU A 61 4.25 8.97 -1.53
N LYS A 62 4.64 8.72 -0.28
CA LYS A 62 4.88 7.35 0.22
C LYS A 62 3.61 6.51 0.22
N ALA A 63 2.48 7.10 0.63
CA ALA A 63 1.16 6.46 0.56
C ALA A 63 0.75 6.13 -0.89
N PHE A 64 1.05 7.03 -1.83
CA PHE A 64 0.80 6.82 -3.26
C PHE A 64 1.66 5.68 -3.81
N GLN A 65 2.96 5.63 -3.48
CA GLN A 65 3.83 4.54 -3.94
C GLN A 65 3.40 3.19 -3.35
N LEU A 66 3.04 3.14 -2.06
CA LEU A 66 2.46 1.93 -1.43
C LEU A 66 1.23 1.45 -2.19
N LEU A 67 0.30 2.36 -2.50
CA LEU A 67 -0.92 2.06 -3.24
C LEU A 67 -0.60 1.53 -4.65
N ARG A 68 0.26 2.25 -5.38
CA ARG A 68 0.61 1.97 -6.77
C ARG A 68 1.32 0.64 -6.91
N LEU A 69 2.36 0.40 -6.10
CA LEU A 69 3.21 -0.79 -6.23
C LEU A 69 2.44 -2.07 -5.89
N ILE A 70 1.66 -2.10 -4.80
CA ILE A 70 0.82 -3.27 -4.51
C ILE A 70 -0.25 -3.48 -5.60
N ALA A 71 -0.87 -2.41 -6.09
CA ALA A 71 -1.93 -2.55 -7.09
C ALA A 71 -1.41 -2.98 -8.48
N ALA A 72 -0.20 -2.55 -8.85
CA ALA A 72 0.36 -2.74 -10.20
C ALA A 72 1.32 -3.93 -10.31
N ASN A 73 2.03 -4.30 -9.24
CA ASN A 73 2.97 -5.43 -9.29
C ASN A 73 2.31 -6.77 -9.00
N TYR A 74 1.05 -6.78 -8.58
CA TYR A 74 0.27 -8.00 -8.32
C TYR A 74 0.96 -9.02 -7.40
N PRO A 75 1.42 -8.62 -6.19
CA PRO A 75 2.09 -9.54 -5.27
C PRO A 75 1.20 -10.70 -4.80
N PHE A 76 -0.12 -10.58 -4.92
CA PHE A 76 -1.10 -11.60 -4.54
C PHE A 76 -1.80 -12.22 -5.74
N VAL A 77 -2.36 -13.41 -5.57
CA VAL A 77 -3.12 -14.14 -6.61
C VAL A 77 -4.40 -13.38 -6.99
N ASP A 78 -5.09 -12.82 -5.99
CA ASP A 78 -6.23 -11.94 -6.15
C ASP A 78 -6.22 -10.90 -5.02
N GLY A 79 -7.15 -9.94 -5.01
CA GLY A 79 -7.30 -8.99 -3.91
C GLY A 79 -6.27 -7.86 -3.89
N ASN A 80 -5.36 -7.77 -4.87
CA ASN A 80 -4.30 -6.76 -4.94
C ASN A 80 -4.81 -5.32 -4.72
N LYS A 81 -5.84 -4.89 -5.46
CA LYS A 81 -6.42 -3.53 -5.32
C LYS A 81 -7.03 -3.27 -3.94
N ARG A 82 -7.66 -4.29 -3.35
CA ARG A 82 -8.28 -4.19 -2.01
C ARG A 82 -7.23 -4.12 -0.91
N THR A 83 -6.20 -4.96 -1.03
CA THR A 83 -5.04 -4.96 -0.15
C THR A 83 -4.32 -3.62 -0.23
N ALA A 84 -4.03 -3.12 -1.43
CA ALA A 84 -3.40 -1.82 -1.63
C ALA A 84 -4.20 -0.68 -0.95
N LEU A 85 -5.52 -0.63 -1.15
CA LEU A 85 -6.39 0.37 -0.51
C LEU A 85 -6.36 0.28 1.02
N MET A 86 -6.44 -0.93 1.58
CA MET A 86 -6.45 -1.14 3.02
C MET A 86 -5.09 -0.84 3.65
N SER A 87 -4.00 -1.27 3.02
CA SER A 87 -2.64 -0.93 3.44
C SER A 87 -2.43 0.58 3.43
N THR A 88 -2.85 1.31 2.38
CA THR A 88 -2.77 2.78 2.37
C THR A 88 -3.63 3.41 3.47
N ARG A 89 -4.83 2.90 3.72
CA ARG A 89 -5.70 3.39 4.80
C ARG A 89 -5.05 3.22 6.18
N ILE A 90 -4.48 2.04 6.44
CA ILE A 90 -3.81 1.74 7.72
C ILE A 90 -2.52 2.54 7.84
N PHE A 91 -1.74 2.69 6.77
CA PHE A 91 -0.55 3.54 6.75
C PHE A 91 -0.88 4.99 7.16
N TYR A 92 -1.95 5.59 6.62
CA TYR A 92 -2.40 6.91 7.09
C TYR A 92 -2.81 6.90 8.56
N ALA A 93 -3.54 5.86 9.01
CA ALA A 93 -3.98 5.76 10.39
C ALA A 93 -2.81 5.66 11.39
N LEU A 94 -1.76 4.90 11.05
CA LEU A 94 -0.50 4.81 11.81
C LEU A 94 0.19 6.18 11.94
N ASN A 95 -0.05 7.09 10.99
CA ASN A 95 0.51 8.42 10.95
C ASN A 95 -0.51 9.50 11.35
N GLY A 96 -1.51 9.15 12.16
CA GLY A 96 -2.47 10.11 12.74
C GLY A 96 -3.40 10.78 11.72
N ARG A 97 -3.53 10.21 10.52
CA ARG A 97 -4.29 10.77 9.41
C ARG A 97 -5.41 9.82 8.99
N ARG A 98 -6.48 10.37 8.42
CA ARG A 98 -7.59 9.58 7.86
C ARG A 98 -7.47 9.53 6.35
N PHE A 99 -7.67 8.35 5.78
CA PHE A 99 -7.76 8.16 4.34
C PHE A 99 -9.21 7.88 3.92
N ASP A 100 -9.90 8.93 3.49
CA ASP A 100 -11.22 8.85 2.90
C ASP A 100 -11.08 8.69 1.38
N TYR A 101 -11.20 7.46 0.91
CA TYR A 101 -11.22 7.17 -0.52
C TYR A 101 -12.67 7.00 -1.02
N ASN A 102 -12.95 7.59 -2.18
CA ASN A 102 -14.25 7.55 -2.83
C ASN A 102 -14.20 6.64 -4.08
N ARG A 103 -15.23 6.72 -4.93
CA ARG A 103 -15.31 5.95 -6.17
C ARG A 103 -14.20 6.31 -7.17
N GLU A 104 -13.72 7.55 -7.16
CA GLU A 104 -12.69 8.05 -8.08
C GLU A 104 -11.36 7.31 -7.89
N ILE A 105 -10.93 7.14 -6.64
CA ILE A 105 -9.71 6.36 -6.34
C ILE A 105 -9.83 4.91 -6.81
N LYS A 106 -11.02 4.31 -6.74
CA LYS A 106 -11.24 2.95 -7.27
C LYS A 106 -11.10 2.88 -8.79
N GLU A 107 -11.51 3.91 -9.52
CA GLU A 107 -11.34 3.97 -10.98
C GLU A 107 -9.87 4.22 -11.36
N ILE A 108 -9.15 5.08 -10.64
CA ILE A 108 -7.70 5.29 -10.83
C ILE A 108 -6.94 3.96 -10.63
N LEU A 109 -7.27 3.21 -9.58
CA LEU A 109 -6.67 1.91 -9.32
C LEU A 109 -6.97 0.88 -10.41
N LYS A 110 -8.13 0.96 -11.06
CA LYS A 110 -8.40 0.09 -12.23
C LYS A 110 -7.49 0.45 -13.39
N ALA A 111 -7.30 1.74 -13.67
CA ALA A 111 -6.44 2.20 -14.76
C ALA A 111 -4.96 1.84 -14.55
N LEU A 112 -4.45 1.96 -13.32
CA LEU A 112 -3.06 1.59 -12.97
C LEU A 112 -2.77 0.09 -13.13
N ALA A 113 -3.78 -0.75 -12.91
CA ALA A 113 -3.67 -2.20 -13.05
C ALA A 113 -3.68 -2.66 -14.52
N THR A 114 -4.30 -1.91 -15.42
CA THR A 114 -4.38 -2.29 -16.84
C THR A 114 -3.17 -1.90 -17.70
N GLY A 115 -2.09 -1.42 -17.07
CA GLY A 115 -0.84 -1.03 -17.74
C GLY A 115 0.13 -2.18 -17.94
#